data_AF-A0A2J7QUL5-F1
#
_entry.id   AF-A0A2J7QUL5-F1
#
_cell.length_a   1.000
_cell.length_b   1.000
_cell.length_c   1.000
_cell.angle_alpha   90.00
_cell.angle_beta   90.00
_cell.angle_gamma   90.00
#
_symmetry.space_group_name_H-M   'P 1'
#
loop_
_entity.id
_entity.type
_entity.pdbx_description
1 polymer ?
#
loop_
_entity_poly.entity_id
_entity_poly.type
_entity_poly.pdbx_seq_one_letter_code
_entity_poly.pdbx_strand_id
1 'polypeptide(L)'
;MACGLTQLIVQKLQVMARENQLSVHHPVSCKTPKTEDTNLTPVPNYTDVDLSFSYEYFHSSFDFATMDQATPYELIEQMIPVVTEMVKKQLSSPQLQEFIRSNATKYDLVFLEALLYQSYHGLIHLVGSPPVIGILSLECFWTAGDAMGTPNNPAFVPEILLSYGNRMTFYERLQNMLFWLWIRYKIYLEAFPEQEAIMRRFFGSSPPSIIDAERNISLLMLSSNWVFNYPIPLMPTVLTFHSLHVKTTNDTLPNDLQTFLDEAEYGVIYFSLGSNVRSDRMPQEKRHAFLSAFSELPQRILWKWESDSLPGQPPNVRLGKWLPQQDILGIISFCC
;
A
#
# COMPACT_ATOMS: atom_id res chain seq x y z
N MET A 1 -0.82 -2.19 3.53
CA MET A 1 -1.80 -1.78 2.49
C MET A 1 -1.15 -1.56 1.12
N ALA A 2 -0.06 -0.78 1.03
CA ALA A 2 0.52 -0.41 -0.26
C ALA A 2 0.96 -1.57 -1.16
N CYS A 3 1.72 -2.52 -0.63
CA CYS A 3 2.22 -3.66 -1.41
C CYS A 3 1.09 -4.59 -1.92
N GLY A 4 0.02 -4.79 -1.14
CA GLY A 4 -1.09 -5.68 -1.51
C GLY A 4 -2.06 -5.06 -2.53
N LEU A 5 -2.37 -3.77 -2.40
CA LEU A 5 -3.21 -3.07 -3.39
C LEU A 5 -2.50 -2.94 -4.73
N THR A 6 -1.20 -2.64 -4.72
CA THR A 6 -0.38 -2.57 -5.93
C THR A 6 -0.25 -3.91 -6.62
N GLN A 7 -0.07 -5.01 -5.89
CA GLN A 7 -0.09 -6.35 -6.48
C GLN A 7 -1.41 -6.65 -7.19
N LEU A 8 -2.54 -6.32 -6.57
CA LEU A 8 -3.86 -6.55 -7.16
C LEU A 8 -4.08 -5.67 -8.41
N ILE A 9 -3.61 -4.41 -8.39
CA ILE A 9 -3.64 -3.51 -9.54
C ILE A 9 -2.76 -4.05 -10.67
N VAL A 10 -1.53 -4.48 -10.37
CA VAL A 10 -0.61 -5.08 -11.34
C VAL A 10 -1.22 -6.34 -11.94
N GLN A 11 -1.83 -7.22 -11.14
CA GLN A 11 -2.53 -8.41 -11.64
C GLN A 11 -3.70 -8.04 -12.55
N LYS A 12 -4.54 -7.06 -12.19
CA LYS A 12 -5.65 -6.61 -13.05
C LYS A 12 -5.16 -5.95 -14.34
N LEU A 13 -4.12 -5.13 -14.28
CA LEU A 13 -3.49 -4.52 -15.45
C LEU A 13 -2.89 -5.59 -16.37
N GLN A 14 -2.32 -6.66 -15.82
CA GLN A 14 -1.82 -7.80 -16.60
C GLN A 14 -2.95 -8.59 -17.28
N VAL A 15 -4.07 -8.83 -16.58
CA VAL A 15 -5.27 -9.46 -17.18
C VAL A 15 -5.81 -8.60 -18.33
N MET A 16 -5.95 -7.29 -18.12
CA MET A 16 -6.39 -6.34 -19.14
C MET A 16 -5.43 -6.24 -20.34
N ALA A 17 -4.12 -6.29 -20.10
CA ALA A 17 -3.13 -6.29 -21.17
C ALA A 17 -3.26 -7.55 -22.05
N ARG A 18 -3.56 -8.70 -21.45
CA ARG A 18 -3.80 -9.96 -22.16
C ARG A 18 -5.08 -9.94 -22.98
N GLU A 19 -6.19 -9.43 -22.42
CA GLU A 19 -7.46 -9.27 -23.15
C GLU A 19 -7.32 -8.37 -24.38
N ASN A 20 -6.40 -7.40 -24.32
CA ASN A 20 -6.08 -6.49 -25.42
C ASN A 20 -4.90 -6.94 -26.30
N GLN A 21 -4.46 -8.20 -26.23
CA GLN A 21 -3.36 -8.78 -27.03
C GLN A 21 -2.01 -8.04 -26.92
N LEU A 22 -1.75 -7.34 -25.81
CA LEU A 22 -0.42 -6.82 -25.50
C LEU A 22 0.46 -7.97 -24.97
N SER A 23 1.56 -8.27 -25.65
CA SER A 23 2.51 -9.33 -25.28
C SER A 23 3.29 -8.94 -24.02
N VAL A 24 2.81 -9.37 -22.84
CA VAL A 24 3.55 -9.24 -21.58
C VAL A 24 4.47 -10.47 -21.44
N HIS A 25 5.74 -10.32 -21.79
CA HIS A 25 6.73 -11.37 -21.60
C HIS A 25 7.22 -11.39 -20.14
N HIS A 26 6.94 -12.50 -19.44
CA HIS A 26 7.51 -12.89 -18.14
C HIS A 26 7.24 -11.93 -16.96
N PRO A 27 5.99 -11.72 -16.50
CA PRO A 27 5.78 -10.90 -15.33
C PRO A 27 6.37 -11.56 -14.08
N VAL A 28 7.28 -10.84 -13.41
CA VAL A 28 7.76 -11.17 -12.06
C VAL A 28 7.02 -10.26 -11.09
N SER A 29 6.26 -10.85 -10.17
CA SER A 29 5.63 -10.10 -9.07
C SER A 29 6.07 -10.70 -7.74
N CYS A 30 6.08 -9.86 -6.71
CA CYS A 30 6.25 -10.32 -5.35
C CYS A 30 4.90 -10.81 -4.80
N LYS A 31 4.89 -11.77 -3.88
CA LYS A 31 3.68 -12.18 -3.14
C LYS A 31 3.64 -11.53 -1.74
N THR A 32 2.51 -10.93 -1.37
CA THR A 32 2.21 -10.54 0.03
C THR A 32 1.42 -11.66 0.72
N PRO A 33 1.57 -11.85 2.05
CA PRO A 33 0.84 -12.91 2.72
C PRO A 33 -0.64 -12.56 2.81
N LYS A 34 -1.48 -13.55 2.48
CA LYS A 34 -2.95 -13.58 2.57
C LYS A 34 -3.75 -12.99 1.40
N THR A 35 -3.38 -13.30 0.17
CA THR A 35 -4.42 -13.69 -0.80
C THR A 35 -4.59 -15.20 -0.71
N GLU A 36 -5.51 -15.65 0.15
CA GLU A 36 -6.04 -17.03 0.15
C GLU A 36 -6.94 -17.31 -1.06
N ASP A 37 -6.79 -16.57 -2.16
CA ASP A 37 -7.27 -17.03 -3.46
C ASP A 37 -6.31 -18.11 -3.98
N THR A 38 -6.31 -19.26 -3.30
CA THR A 38 -5.71 -20.52 -3.73
C THR A 38 -6.37 -21.08 -5.01
N ASN A 39 -7.42 -20.42 -5.51
CA ASN A 39 -8.15 -20.76 -6.74
C ASN A 39 -7.78 -19.90 -7.96
N LEU A 40 -6.75 -19.04 -7.88
CA LEU A 40 -6.23 -18.41 -9.09
C LEU A 40 -5.48 -19.45 -9.91
N THR A 41 -6.04 -19.83 -11.06
CA THR A 41 -5.36 -20.67 -12.05
C THR A 41 -3.97 -20.10 -12.33
N PRO A 42 -2.89 -20.90 -12.24
CA PRO A 42 -1.54 -20.42 -12.53
C PRO A 42 -1.52 -19.75 -13.90
N VAL A 43 -1.13 -18.48 -13.93
CA VAL A 43 -1.04 -17.75 -15.19
C VAL A 43 0.15 -18.32 -15.96
N PRO A 44 -0.02 -18.83 -17.19
CA PRO A 44 1.10 -19.35 -17.97
C PRO A 44 2.12 -18.24 -18.22
N ASN A 45 3.40 -18.56 -18.12
CA ASN A 45 4.54 -17.62 -18.23
C ASN A 45 4.61 -16.54 -17.15
N TYR A 46 3.96 -16.74 -15.99
CA TYR A 46 4.11 -15.89 -14.82
C TYR A 46 5.05 -16.53 -13.80
N THR A 47 5.98 -15.75 -13.27
CA THR A 47 6.89 -16.21 -12.22
C THR A 47 6.64 -15.39 -10.96
N ASP A 48 6.18 -16.05 -9.90
CA ASP A 48 5.98 -15.42 -8.61
C ASP A 48 7.23 -15.58 -7.75
N VAL A 49 7.69 -14.48 -7.16
CA VAL A 49 8.77 -14.49 -6.16
C VAL A 49 8.16 -14.24 -4.79
N ASP A 50 8.14 -15.28 -3.96
CA ASP A 50 7.59 -15.17 -2.61
C ASP A 50 8.52 -14.33 -1.71
N LEU A 51 8.06 -13.12 -1.37
CA LEU A 51 8.67 -12.23 -0.38
C LEU A 51 7.72 -11.99 0.80
N SER A 52 6.82 -12.93 1.10
CA SER A 52 5.81 -12.80 2.15
C SER A 52 6.40 -12.51 3.55
N PHE A 53 7.63 -12.97 3.82
CA PHE A 53 8.36 -12.65 5.04
C PHE A 53 8.51 -11.13 5.30
N SER A 54 8.49 -10.32 4.22
CA SER A 54 8.59 -8.86 4.32
C SER A 54 7.43 -8.27 5.13
N TYR A 55 6.26 -8.87 5.03
CA TYR A 55 5.08 -8.45 5.79
C TYR A 55 5.26 -8.74 7.29
N GLU A 56 5.75 -9.94 7.65
CA GLU A 56 6.03 -10.29 9.04
C GLU A 56 7.12 -9.40 9.63
N TYR A 57 8.16 -9.10 8.84
CA TYR A 57 9.20 -8.17 9.24
C TYR A 57 8.64 -6.76 9.47
N PHE A 58 7.83 -6.25 8.54
CA PHE A 58 7.25 -4.91 8.65
C PHE A 58 6.34 -4.81 9.89
N HIS A 59 5.47 -5.79 10.12
CA HIS A 59 4.57 -5.81 11.27
C HIS A 59 5.24 -6.05 12.62
N SER A 60 6.42 -6.66 12.64
CA SER A 60 7.19 -6.83 13.87
C SER A 60 8.09 -5.63 14.17
N SER A 61 8.49 -4.89 13.13
CA SER A 61 9.39 -3.74 13.25
C SER A 61 8.65 -2.39 13.29
N PHE A 62 7.38 -2.35 12.91
CA PHE A 62 6.57 -1.14 12.88
C PHE A 62 5.19 -1.40 13.52
N ASP A 63 4.93 -0.74 14.64
CA ASP A 63 3.68 -0.90 15.38
C ASP A 63 2.60 0.07 14.89
N PHE A 64 1.67 -0.45 14.10
CA PHE A 64 0.53 0.32 13.62
C PHE A 64 -0.46 0.72 14.72
N ALA A 65 -0.45 0.06 15.89
CA ALA A 65 -1.43 0.31 16.94
C ALA A 65 -1.13 1.57 17.78
N THR A 66 0.09 2.10 17.67
CA THR A 66 0.57 3.29 18.39
C THR A 66 0.84 4.48 17.46
N MET A 67 0.52 4.35 16.16
CA MET A 67 0.66 5.44 15.20
C MET A 67 -0.13 6.69 15.57
N ASP A 68 -1.27 6.54 16.25
CA ASP A 68 -2.10 7.65 16.74
C ASP A 68 -1.41 8.49 17.81
N GLN A 69 -0.32 7.98 18.40
CA GLN A 69 0.47 8.64 19.44
C GLN A 69 1.73 9.30 18.88
N ALA A 70 2.15 8.94 17.66
CA ALA A 70 3.37 9.46 17.05
C ALA A 70 3.11 10.77 16.32
N THR A 71 4.05 11.71 16.42
CA THR A 71 4.07 12.89 15.56
C THR A 71 4.42 12.49 14.12
N PRO A 72 4.05 13.32 13.11
CA PRO A 72 4.46 13.10 11.72
C PRO A 72 5.98 12.95 11.53
N TYR A 73 6.78 13.62 12.37
CA TYR A 73 8.23 13.53 12.37
C TYR A 73 8.71 12.16 12.85
N GLU A 74 8.26 11.73 14.03
CA GLU A 74 8.61 10.43 14.61
C GLU A 74 8.20 9.27 13.71
N LEU A 75 7.04 9.40 13.04
CA LEU A 75 6.56 8.40 12.09
C LEU A 75 7.57 8.16 10.96
N ILE A 76 8.14 9.23 10.40
CA ILE A 76 9.14 9.13 9.34
C ILE A 76 10.50 8.65 9.85
N GLU A 77 10.91 9.11 11.03
CA GLU A 77 12.14 8.63 11.67
C GLU A 77 12.12 7.13 11.95
N GLN A 78 10.93 6.57 12.24
CA GLN A 78 10.74 5.13 12.40
C GLN A 78 10.59 4.40 11.06
N MET A 79 9.83 4.96 10.11
CA MET A 79 9.52 4.28 8.84
C MET A 79 10.73 4.11 7.92
N ILE A 80 11.57 5.15 7.74
CA ILE A 80 12.71 5.10 6.82
C ILE A 80 13.65 3.90 7.12
N PRO A 81 14.18 3.73 8.35
CA PRO A 81 15.11 2.63 8.62
C PRO A 81 14.45 1.25 8.50
N VAL A 82 13.18 1.12 8.90
CA VAL A 82 12.43 -0.14 8.76
C VAL A 82 12.30 -0.52 7.28
N VAL A 83 11.93 0.44 6.43
CA VAL A 83 11.81 0.20 4.99
C VAL A 83 13.19 -0.12 4.38
N THR A 84 14.23 0.61 4.75
CA THR A 84 15.59 0.37 4.24
C THR A 84 16.11 -1.03 4.59
N GLU A 85 15.94 -1.47 5.84
CA GLU A 85 16.35 -2.81 6.24
C GLU A 85 15.45 -3.90 5.61
N MET A 86 14.16 -3.62 5.39
CA MET A 86 13.29 -4.53 4.65
C MET A 86 13.81 -4.76 3.22
N VAL A 87 14.13 -3.68 2.48
CA VAL A 87 14.67 -3.75 1.11
C VAL A 87 15.97 -4.54 1.07
N LYS A 88 16.87 -4.30 2.03
CA LYS A 88 18.12 -5.04 2.16
C LYS A 88 17.90 -6.53 2.42
N LYS A 89 16.94 -6.90 3.27
CA LYS A 89 16.55 -8.31 3.50
C LYS A 89 15.94 -8.93 2.25
N GLN A 90 15.10 -8.19 1.52
CA GLN A 90 14.52 -8.62 0.25
C GLN A 90 15.62 -8.90 -0.78
N LEU A 91 16.53 -7.95 -1.04
CA LEU A 91 17.65 -8.14 -1.97
C LEU A 91 18.61 -9.26 -1.55
N SER A 92 18.71 -9.55 -0.24
CA SER A 92 19.52 -10.67 0.28
C SER A 92 18.83 -12.02 0.20
N SER A 93 17.53 -12.07 -0.14
CA SER A 93 16.76 -13.32 -0.17
C SER A 93 17.33 -14.28 -1.21
N PRO A 94 17.32 -15.61 -0.96
CA PRO A 94 17.77 -16.59 -1.93
C PRO A 94 17.09 -16.42 -3.30
N GLN A 95 15.80 -16.11 -3.30
CA GLN A 95 14.99 -15.95 -4.51
C GLN A 95 15.45 -14.77 -5.36
N LEU A 96 15.68 -13.59 -4.75
CA LEU A 96 16.19 -12.44 -5.49
C LEU A 96 17.67 -12.59 -5.84
N GLN A 97 18.46 -13.25 -5.00
CA GLN A 97 19.86 -13.55 -5.32
C GLN A 97 20.00 -14.49 -6.50
N GLU A 98 19.11 -15.49 -6.62
CA GLU A 98 19.06 -16.36 -7.80
C GLU A 98 18.71 -15.56 -9.05
N PHE A 99 17.70 -14.68 -8.98
CA PHE A 99 17.34 -13.78 -10.09
C PHE A 99 18.48 -12.83 -10.48
N ILE A 100 19.20 -12.27 -9.52
CA ILE A 100 20.34 -11.39 -9.77
C ILE A 100 21.47 -12.14 -10.48
N ARG A 101 21.71 -13.41 -10.09
CA ARG A 101 22.79 -14.25 -10.65
C ARG A 101 22.45 -14.89 -11.99
N SER A 102 21.17 -15.11 -12.28
CA SER A 102 20.73 -15.78 -13.51
C SER A 102 20.99 -14.97 -14.79
N ASN A 103 21.59 -13.78 -14.66
CA ASN A 103 21.96 -12.87 -15.75
C ASN A 103 20.71 -12.54 -16.59
N ALA A 104 19.84 -11.75 -15.97
CA ALA A 104 18.45 -11.57 -16.35
C ALA A 104 18.24 -11.24 -17.83
N THR A 105 17.17 -11.82 -18.38
CA THR A 105 16.58 -11.44 -19.65
C THR A 105 16.30 -9.95 -19.69
N LYS A 106 16.39 -9.33 -20.87
CA LYS A 106 15.90 -7.96 -21.06
C LYS A 106 14.38 -7.97 -20.99
N TYR A 107 13.82 -6.94 -20.36
CA TYR A 107 12.38 -6.72 -20.28
C TYR A 107 12.01 -5.45 -21.05
N ASP A 108 10.78 -5.38 -21.54
CA ASP A 108 10.29 -4.22 -22.29
C ASP A 108 9.66 -3.15 -21.40
N LEU A 109 9.25 -3.52 -20.17
CA LEU A 109 8.51 -2.67 -19.24
C LEU A 109 8.65 -3.18 -17.81
N VAL A 110 8.75 -2.26 -16.84
CA VAL A 110 8.71 -2.59 -15.41
C VAL A 110 7.61 -1.79 -14.70
N PHE A 111 6.81 -2.48 -13.90
CA PHE A 111 5.95 -1.84 -12.90
C PHE A 111 6.66 -1.80 -11.56
N LEU A 112 6.70 -0.61 -10.94
CA LEU A 112 7.38 -0.40 -9.66
C LEU A 112 6.42 0.28 -8.69
N GLU A 113 6.33 -0.21 -7.45
CA GLU A 113 5.71 0.59 -6.37
C GLU A 113 6.60 1.81 -6.10
N ALA A 114 6.13 3.00 -6.44
CA ALA A 114 6.92 4.23 -6.40
C ALA A 114 6.98 4.86 -4.98
N LEU A 115 7.25 4.02 -3.98
CA LEU A 115 7.50 4.41 -2.58
C LEU A 115 9.01 4.48 -2.28
N LEU A 116 9.40 4.35 -1.01
CA LEU A 116 10.79 4.37 -0.56
C LEU A 116 11.54 3.04 -0.84
N TYR A 117 11.59 2.61 -2.11
CA TYR A 117 12.24 1.37 -2.56
C TYR A 117 13.34 1.61 -3.61
N GLN A 118 14.07 2.72 -3.50
CA GLN A 118 14.99 3.20 -4.53
C GLN A 118 16.11 2.21 -4.86
N SER A 119 16.53 1.34 -3.93
CA SER A 119 17.54 0.32 -4.23
C SER A 119 17.12 -0.66 -5.35
N TYR A 120 15.82 -0.79 -5.61
CA TYR A 120 15.29 -1.64 -6.69
C TYR A 120 15.57 -1.11 -8.10
N HIS A 121 16.00 0.15 -8.23
CA HIS A 121 16.52 0.63 -9.51
C HIS A 121 17.74 -0.16 -9.98
N GLY A 122 18.48 -0.81 -9.08
CA GLY A 122 19.52 -1.77 -9.45
C GLY A 122 18.98 -3.00 -10.19
N LEU A 123 17.80 -3.51 -9.80
CA LEU A 123 17.11 -4.58 -10.51
C LEU A 123 16.66 -4.10 -11.89
N ILE A 124 16.09 -2.89 -11.97
CA ILE A 124 15.66 -2.27 -13.24
C ILE A 124 16.85 -2.11 -14.19
N HIS A 125 18.01 -1.73 -13.68
CA HIS A 125 19.23 -1.66 -14.47
C HIS A 125 19.72 -3.04 -14.94
N LEU A 126 19.69 -4.05 -14.07
CA LEU A 126 20.07 -5.42 -14.41
C LEU A 126 19.26 -5.97 -15.59
N VAL A 127 17.97 -5.63 -15.67
CA VAL A 127 17.06 -6.07 -16.73
C VAL A 127 17.12 -5.22 -18.00
N GLY A 128 18.12 -4.35 -18.14
CA GLY A 128 18.36 -3.54 -19.33
C GLY A 128 17.74 -2.15 -19.31
N SER A 129 17.31 -1.64 -18.15
CA SER A 129 16.73 -0.31 -17.97
C SER A 129 15.54 0.02 -18.89
N PRO A 130 14.49 -0.83 -18.96
CA PRO A 130 13.28 -0.47 -19.70
C PRO A 130 12.55 0.73 -19.08
N PRO A 131 11.59 1.32 -19.81
CA PRO A 131 10.65 2.28 -19.24
C PRO A 131 9.98 1.73 -17.98
N VAL A 132 9.81 2.59 -16.98
CA VAL A 132 9.18 2.24 -15.70
C VAL A 132 7.82 2.92 -15.59
N ILE A 133 6.80 2.15 -15.18
CA ILE A 133 5.52 2.65 -14.72
C ILE A 133 5.52 2.58 -13.20
N GLY A 134 5.56 3.73 -12.55
CA GLY A 134 5.38 3.85 -11.12
C GLY A 134 3.91 3.66 -10.76
N ILE A 135 3.61 2.84 -9.76
CA ILE A 135 2.27 2.72 -9.18
C ILE A 135 2.34 3.17 -7.73
N LEU A 136 1.35 3.94 -7.32
CA LEU A 136 1.08 4.26 -5.93
C LEU A 136 -0.34 3.90 -5.58
N SER A 137 -0.47 3.15 -4.51
CA SER A 137 -1.72 2.83 -3.81
C SER A 137 -2.26 4.00 -2.97
N LEU A 138 -1.55 5.13 -2.98
CA LEU A 138 -1.83 6.34 -2.22
C LEU A 138 -1.81 7.54 -3.19
N GLU A 139 -2.02 8.73 -2.64
CA GLU A 139 -1.79 9.97 -3.38
C GLU A 139 -0.31 10.16 -3.76
N CYS A 140 -0.03 11.23 -4.51
CA CYS A 140 1.32 11.56 -4.96
C CYS A 140 2.27 11.71 -3.77
N PHE A 141 3.11 10.70 -3.55
CA PHE A 141 4.09 10.68 -2.48
C PHE A 141 5.37 11.43 -2.90
N TRP A 142 6.17 11.88 -1.91
CA TRP A 142 7.25 12.86 -2.12
C TRP A 142 8.21 12.52 -3.26
N THR A 143 8.80 11.33 -3.23
CA THR A 143 9.80 10.89 -4.21
C THR A 143 9.19 10.70 -5.60
N ALA A 144 7.98 10.13 -5.67
CA ALA A 144 7.32 9.87 -6.93
C ALA A 144 6.92 11.15 -7.67
N GLY A 145 6.42 12.16 -6.95
CA GLY A 145 6.09 13.45 -7.55
C GLY A 145 7.32 14.15 -8.12
N ASP A 146 8.42 14.14 -7.35
CA ASP A 146 9.70 14.73 -7.75
C ASP A 146 10.32 14.01 -8.96
N ALA A 147 10.24 12.67 -9.00
CA ALA A 147 10.70 11.86 -10.13
C ALA A 147 10.00 12.23 -11.44
N MET A 148 8.70 12.58 -11.37
CA MET A 148 7.91 13.03 -12.52
C MET A 148 8.04 14.53 -12.81
N GLY A 149 8.78 15.29 -12.00
CA GLY A 149 8.89 16.75 -12.12
C GLY A 149 7.61 17.51 -11.74
N THR A 150 6.77 16.93 -10.88
CA THR A 150 5.52 17.54 -10.43
C THR A 150 5.80 18.72 -9.49
N PRO A 151 5.26 19.92 -9.75
CA PRO A 151 5.45 21.06 -8.85
C PRO A 151 4.85 20.79 -7.46
N ASN A 152 5.65 20.87 -6.40
CA ASN A 152 5.15 20.75 -5.02
C ASN A 152 5.54 22.00 -4.22
N ASN A 153 4.62 22.98 -4.14
CA ASN A 153 4.83 24.22 -3.41
C ASN A 153 4.11 24.17 -2.05
N PRO A 154 4.85 24.21 -0.92
CA PRO A 154 4.27 24.07 0.42
C PRO A 154 3.40 25.25 0.84
N ALA A 155 3.33 26.34 0.07
CA ALA A 155 2.44 27.47 0.35
C ALA A 155 0.96 27.15 0.11
N PHE A 156 0.65 26.13 -0.71
CA PHE A 156 -0.73 25.74 -1.05
C PHE A 156 -0.94 24.23 -1.21
N VAL A 157 0.12 23.43 -1.36
CA VAL A 157 0.04 21.96 -1.30
C VAL A 157 0.36 21.53 0.13
N PRO A 158 -0.61 20.99 0.88
CA PRO A 158 -0.35 20.48 2.22
C PRO A 158 0.36 19.13 2.14
N GLU A 159 1.22 18.88 3.11
CA GLU A 159 1.97 17.64 3.26
C GLU A 159 1.06 16.52 3.75
N ILE A 160 1.15 15.33 3.12
CA ILE A 160 0.22 14.20 3.32
C ILE A 160 0.13 13.70 4.77
N LEU A 161 1.19 13.90 5.57
CA LEU A 161 1.22 13.51 6.98
C LEU A 161 0.75 14.61 7.93
N LEU A 162 0.53 15.83 7.43
CA LEU A 162 -0.05 16.91 8.20
C LEU A 162 -1.56 16.94 7.96
N SER A 163 -2.33 17.10 9.03
CA SER A 163 -3.80 17.17 8.97
C SER A 163 -4.31 18.52 8.46
N TYR A 164 -3.72 19.03 7.37
CA TYR A 164 -4.06 20.32 6.76
C TYR A 164 -4.80 20.12 5.43
N GLY A 165 -5.74 21.02 5.15
CA GLY A 165 -6.42 21.09 3.85
C GLY A 165 -5.78 22.08 2.89
N ASN A 166 -6.39 22.28 1.72
CA ASN A 166 -5.97 23.29 0.73
C ASN A 166 -6.13 24.74 1.20
N ARG A 167 -6.83 24.97 2.31
CA ARG A 167 -7.01 26.30 2.93
C ARG A 167 -6.25 26.36 4.24
N MET A 168 -4.95 26.65 4.13
CA MET A 168 -4.08 26.87 5.28
C MET A 168 -3.98 28.35 5.65
N THR A 169 -4.03 28.63 6.95
CA THR A 169 -3.60 29.89 7.57
C THR A 169 -2.10 30.14 7.37
N PHE A 170 -1.63 31.34 7.66
CA PHE A 170 -0.19 31.65 7.58
C PHE A 170 0.65 30.71 8.46
N TYR A 171 0.19 30.42 9.68
CA TYR A 171 0.90 29.56 10.62
C TYR A 171 0.96 28.11 10.13
N GLU A 172 -0.16 27.57 9.64
CA GLU A 172 -0.19 26.22 9.06
C GLU A 172 0.71 26.11 7.82
N ARG A 173 0.75 27.14 6.96
CA ARG A 173 1.67 27.17 5.81
C ARG A 173 3.13 27.18 6.25
N LEU A 174 3.46 27.90 7.32
CA LEU A 174 4.81 27.92 7.88
C LEU A 174 5.19 26.54 8.40
N GLN A 175 4.32 25.88 9.17
CA GLN A 175 4.56 24.52 9.67
C GLN A 175 4.68 23.52 8.50
N ASN A 176 3.81 23.63 7.50
CA ASN A 176 3.84 22.83 6.30
C ASN A 176 5.16 22.98 5.53
N MET A 177 5.64 24.22 5.36
CA MET A 177 6.93 24.50 4.72
C MET A 177 8.11 23.94 5.52
N LEU A 178 8.09 24.06 6.84
CA LEU A 178 9.14 23.51 7.70
C LEU A 178 9.19 21.98 7.63
N PHE A 179 8.02 21.32 7.65
CA PHE A 179 7.92 19.89 7.45
C PHE A 179 8.41 19.47 6.05
N TRP A 180 7.98 20.18 5.00
CA TRP A 180 8.40 19.96 3.62
C TRP A 180 9.93 20.06 3.45
N LEU A 181 10.57 21.05 4.08
CA LEU A 181 12.04 21.19 4.08
C LEU A 181 12.71 20.02 4.82
N TRP A 182 12.18 19.68 6.00
CA TRP A 182 12.70 18.60 6.82
C TRP A 182 12.59 17.23 6.12
N ILE A 183 11.45 16.90 5.53
CA ILE A 183 11.27 15.61 4.85
C ILE A 183 12.17 15.51 3.61
N ARG A 184 12.36 16.60 2.85
CA ARG A 184 13.34 16.64 1.76
C ARG A 184 14.76 16.42 2.25
N TYR A 185 15.14 17.03 3.36
CA TYR A 185 16.44 16.78 3.99
C TYR A 185 16.59 15.28 4.32
N LYS A 186 15.62 14.68 5.02
CA LYS A 186 15.65 13.25 5.38
C LYS A 186 15.74 12.34 4.17
N ILE A 187 14.95 12.61 3.12
CA ILE A 187 14.92 11.77 1.92
C ILE A 187 16.23 11.90 1.13
N TYR A 188 16.60 13.12 0.72
CA TYR A 188 17.69 13.33 -0.22
C TYR A 188 19.07 13.22 0.40
N LEU A 189 19.22 13.54 1.69
CA LEU A 189 20.53 13.56 2.36
C LEU A 189 20.77 12.37 3.28
N GLU A 190 19.75 11.63 3.68
CA GLU A 190 19.91 10.44 4.52
C GLU A 190 19.44 9.17 3.80
N ALA A 191 18.16 9.09 3.41
CA ALA A 191 17.59 7.88 2.85
C ALA A 191 18.18 7.52 1.48
N PHE A 192 18.32 8.48 0.57
CA PHE A 192 18.85 8.24 -0.78
C PHE A 192 20.31 7.75 -0.76
N PRO A 193 21.25 8.38 -0.03
CA PRO A 193 22.60 7.87 0.08
C PRO A 193 22.68 6.45 0.66
N GLU A 194 21.85 6.14 1.67
CA GLU A 194 21.81 4.80 2.27
C GLU A 194 21.27 3.75 1.28
N GLN A 195 20.18 4.06 0.59
CA GLN A 195 19.62 3.22 -0.47
C GLN A 195 20.61 3.05 -1.63
N GLU A 196 21.37 4.10 -1.98
CA GLU A 196 22.36 4.01 -3.05
C GLU A 196 23.48 3.07 -2.63
N ALA A 197 23.98 3.18 -1.39
CA ALA A 197 24.98 2.25 -0.87
C ALA A 197 24.50 0.79 -0.91
N ILE A 198 23.23 0.52 -0.60
CA ILE A 198 22.62 -0.80 -0.72
C ILE A 198 22.61 -1.25 -2.18
N MET A 199 22.11 -0.42 -3.11
CA MET A 199 22.12 -0.72 -4.54
C MET A 199 23.53 -1.04 -5.03
N ARG A 200 24.54 -0.21 -4.69
CA ARG A 200 25.94 -0.43 -5.07
C ARG A 200 26.49 -1.74 -4.51
N ARG A 201 26.09 -2.13 -3.30
CA ARG A 201 26.51 -3.40 -2.69
C ARG A 201 26.04 -4.62 -3.47
N PHE A 202 24.81 -4.60 -4.00
CA PHE A 202 24.22 -5.74 -4.71
C PHE A 202 24.51 -5.76 -6.21
N PHE A 203 24.61 -4.58 -6.85
CA PHE A 203 24.70 -4.45 -8.31
C PHE A 203 26.01 -3.79 -8.79
N GLY A 204 26.90 -3.47 -7.86
CA GLY A 204 28.17 -2.79 -8.16
C GLY A 204 27.99 -1.35 -8.62
N SER A 205 28.96 -0.86 -9.39
CA SER A 205 28.97 0.53 -9.87
C SER A 205 28.24 0.74 -11.20
N SER A 206 27.63 -0.32 -11.78
CA SER A 206 27.00 -0.25 -13.10
C SER A 206 25.71 0.59 -13.13
N PRO A 207 24.77 0.48 -12.16
CA PRO A 207 23.55 1.27 -12.20
C PRO A 207 23.80 2.79 -12.14
N PRO A 208 22.89 3.62 -12.67
CA PRO A 208 22.95 5.07 -12.44
C PRO A 208 22.80 5.42 -10.96
N SER A 209 23.04 6.69 -10.59
CA SER A 209 22.69 7.19 -9.25
C SER A 209 21.19 7.03 -8.99
N ILE A 210 20.76 6.98 -7.72
CA ILE A 210 19.32 6.86 -7.42
C ILE A 210 18.54 8.03 -8.02
N ILE A 211 19.08 9.24 -7.96
CA ILE A 211 18.42 10.45 -8.48
C ILE A 211 18.22 10.35 -10.00
N ASP A 212 19.22 9.83 -10.72
CA ASP A 212 19.10 9.64 -12.16
C ASP A 212 18.20 8.45 -12.52
N ALA A 213 18.19 7.41 -11.69
CA ALA A 213 17.34 6.23 -11.89
C ALA A 213 15.85 6.55 -11.71
N GLU A 214 15.50 7.37 -10.72
CA GLU A 214 14.13 7.85 -10.49
C GLU A 214 13.56 8.58 -11.72
N ARG A 215 14.40 9.29 -12.49
CA ARG A 215 13.99 9.96 -13.74
C ARG A 215 13.60 9.01 -14.87
N ASN A 216 13.87 7.70 -14.74
CA ASN A 216 13.45 6.68 -15.71
C ASN A 216 11.96 6.31 -15.58
N ILE A 217 11.27 6.79 -14.54
CA ILE A 217 9.82 6.63 -14.41
C ILE A 217 9.14 7.46 -15.51
N SER A 218 8.57 6.76 -16.48
CA SER A 218 7.96 7.34 -17.68
C SER A 218 6.50 7.70 -17.47
N LEU A 219 5.84 7.01 -16.55
CA LEU A 219 4.44 7.20 -16.20
C LEU A 219 4.27 6.91 -14.70
N LEU A 220 3.50 7.75 -14.00
CA LEU A 220 3.14 7.52 -12.60
C LEU A 220 1.62 7.35 -12.50
N MET A 221 1.19 6.23 -11.93
CA MET A 221 -0.21 5.91 -11.70
C MET A 221 -0.53 6.06 -10.21
N LEU A 222 -1.45 6.96 -9.87
CA LEU A 222 -1.86 7.25 -8.51
C LEU A 222 -3.26 6.71 -8.24
N SER A 223 -3.43 5.98 -7.13
CA SER A 223 -4.74 5.56 -6.65
C SER A 223 -5.43 6.71 -5.91
N SER A 224 -5.93 7.69 -6.67
CA SER A 224 -6.62 8.87 -6.12
C SER A 224 -7.83 9.26 -6.97
N ASN A 225 -8.77 9.98 -6.36
CA ASN A 225 -9.96 10.48 -7.04
C ASN A 225 -10.09 11.98 -6.78
N TRP A 226 -10.07 12.75 -7.87
CA TRP A 226 -10.14 14.21 -7.88
C TRP A 226 -11.42 14.76 -7.25
N VAL A 227 -12.49 13.97 -7.14
CA VAL A 227 -13.74 14.39 -6.46
C VAL A 227 -13.55 14.49 -4.94
N PHE A 228 -12.72 13.63 -4.35
CA PHE A 228 -12.47 13.62 -2.90
C PHE A 228 -11.27 14.47 -2.49
N ASN A 229 -10.54 15.00 -3.47
CA ASN A 229 -9.28 15.71 -3.27
C ASN A 229 -9.39 17.16 -3.72
N TYR A 230 -8.53 18.00 -3.15
CA TYR A 230 -8.38 19.37 -3.63
C TYR A 230 -7.49 19.40 -4.89
N PRO A 231 -7.63 20.44 -5.74
CA PRO A 231 -6.79 20.58 -6.93
C PRO A 231 -5.32 20.67 -6.56
N ILE A 232 -4.51 19.74 -7.08
CA ILE A 232 -3.06 19.77 -7.01
C ILE A 232 -2.47 19.80 -8.43
N PRO A 233 -1.34 20.50 -8.64
CA PRO A 233 -0.65 20.46 -9.92
C PRO A 233 -0.10 19.04 -10.15
N LEU A 234 -0.45 18.43 -11.28
CA LEU A 234 0.09 17.14 -11.72
C LEU A 234 0.62 17.29 -13.14
N MET A 235 1.72 16.60 -13.45
CA MET A 235 2.21 16.53 -14.83
C MET A 235 1.29 15.65 -15.70
N PRO A 236 1.22 15.86 -17.02
CA PRO A 236 0.45 15.00 -17.92
C PRO A 236 0.86 13.52 -17.92
N THR A 237 2.08 13.24 -17.45
CA THR A 237 2.64 11.90 -17.26
C THR A 237 2.23 11.25 -15.94
N VAL A 238 1.40 11.93 -15.13
CA VAL A 238 0.81 11.40 -13.90
C VAL A 238 -0.67 11.14 -14.14
N LEU A 239 -1.07 9.88 -14.06
CA LEU A 239 -2.45 9.44 -14.24
C LEU A 239 -3.05 9.05 -12.89
N THR A 240 -4.23 9.58 -12.60
CA THR A 240 -5.01 9.16 -11.44
C THR A 240 -5.99 8.08 -11.86
N PHE A 241 -6.04 6.98 -11.12
CA PHE A 241 -7.07 5.95 -11.24
C PHE A 241 -7.73 5.76 -9.88
N HIS A 242 -8.95 5.28 -9.88
CA HIS A 242 -9.63 4.89 -8.65
C HIS A 242 -10.43 3.61 -8.90
N SER A 243 -10.74 2.90 -7.82
CA SER A 243 -11.66 1.76 -7.84
C SER A 243 -11.30 0.59 -8.77
N LEU A 244 -10.08 0.50 -9.32
CA LEU A 244 -9.67 -0.62 -10.18
C LEU A 244 -9.81 -1.98 -9.48
N HIS A 245 -9.65 -2.01 -8.16
CA HIS A 245 -9.78 -3.22 -7.35
C HIS A 245 -11.23 -3.62 -7.02
N VAL A 246 -12.19 -2.71 -7.19
CA VAL A 246 -13.60 -2.93 -6.86
C VAL A 246 -14.20 -3.92 -7.87
N LYS A 247 -14.93 -4.92 -7.38
CA LYS A 247 -15.67 -5.87 -8.22
C LYS A 247 -16.90 -5.18 -8.80
N THR A 248 -17.23 -5.50 -10.05
CA THR A 248 -18.44 -5.02 -10.72
C THR A 248 -19.70 -5.76 -10.28
N THR A 249 -19.54 -6.97 -9.73
CA THR A 249 -20.62 -7.83 -9.24
C THR A 249 -20.22 -8.41 -7.90
N ASN A 250 -21.17 -8.47 -6.97
CA ASN A 250 -20.95 -9.12 -5.68
C ASN A 250 -21.01 -10.63 -5.85
N ASP A 251 -20.13 -11.34 -5.15
CA ASP A 251 -20.20 -12.78 -5.01
C ASP A 251 -21.27 -13.17 -3.98
N THR A 252 -21.77 -14.39 -4.09
CA THR A 252 -22.71 -14.93 -3.09
C THR A 252 -22.01 -15.11 -1.75
N LEU A 253 -22.55 -14.51 -0.69
CA LEU A 253 -22.03 -14.70 0.66
C LEU A 253 -22.27 -16.13 1.16
N PRO A 254 -21.41 -16.66 2.04
CA PRO A 254 -21.70 -17.89 2.78
C PRO A 254 -23.05 -17.80 3.49
N ASN A 255 -23.85 -18.87 3.44
CA ASN A 255 -25.22 -18.89 3.94
C ASN A 255 -25.33 -18.40 5.39
N ASP A 256 -24.41 -18.82 6.26
CA ASP A 256 -24.37 -18.42 7.66
C ASP A 256 -24.12 -16.92 7.82
N LEU A 257 -23.28 -16.31 6.98
CA LEU A 257 -23.05 -14.88 6.97
C LEU A 257 -24.26 -14.13 6.42
N GLN A 258 -24.85 -14.61 5.33
CA GLN A 258 -26.05 -14.04 4.72
C GLN A 258 -27.22 -14.02 5.71
N THR A 259 -27.52 -15.15 6.37
CA THR A 259 -28.56 -15.23 7.41
C THR A 259 -28.30 -14.23 8.55
N PHE A 260 -27.04 -14.08 8.97
CA PHE A 260 -26.71 -13.12 10.03
C PHE A 260 -27.00 -11.68 9.63
N LEU A 261 -26.78 -11.31 8.37
CA LEU A 261 -27.08 -9.99 7.84
C LEU A 261 -28.59 -9.80 7.64
N ASP A 262 -29.29 -10.79 7.10
CA ASP A 262 -30.73 -10.71 6.76
C ASP A 262 -31.64 -10.63 7.98
N GLU A 263 -31.28 -11.30 9.08
CA GLU A 263 -32.05 -11.27 10.33
C GLU A 263 -31.73 -10.05 11.22
N ALA A 264 -30.92 -9.10 10.75
CA ALA A 264 -30.54 -7.93 11.53
C ALA A 264 -31.65 -6.85 11.49
N GLU A 265 -32.64 -6.97 12.39
CA GLU A 265 -33.80 -6.05 12.46
C GLU A 265 -33.41 -4.56 12.51
N TYR A 266 -32.39 -4.22 13.29
CA TYR A 266 -31.91 -2.84 13.47
C TYR A 266 -30.77 -2.47 12.50
N GLY A 267 -30.42 -3.36 11.58
CA GLY A 267 -29.29 -3.23 10.66
C GLY A 267 -27.97 -3.81 11.22
N VAL A 268 -26.92 -3.70 10.40
CA VAL A 268 -25.60 -4.28 10.67
C VAL A 268 -24.52 -3.21 10.67
N ILE A 269 -23.62 -3.28 11.64
CA ILE A 269 -22.37 -2.51 11.67
C ILE A 269 -21.23 -3.44 11.29
N TYR A 270 -20.60 -3.17 10.15
CA TYR A 270 -19.33 -3.82 9.78
C TYR A 270 -18.16 -3.04 10.38
N PHE A 271 -17.36 -3.69 11.22
CA PHE A 271 -16.21 -3.07 11.89
C PHE A 271 -14.90 -3.77 11.51
N SER A 272 -13.95 -3.01 10.99
CA SER A 272 -12.65 -3.50 10.53
C SER A 272 -11.61 -2.38 10.67
N LEU A 273 -10.44 -2.71 11.23
CA LEU A 273 -9.28 -1.82 11.32
C LEU A 273 -8.30 -2.00 10.14
N GLY A 274 -8.75 -2.67 9.09
CA GLY A 274 -7.91 -3.04 7.94
C GLY A 274 -6.97 -4.22 8.25
N SER A 275 -5.96 -4.42 7.40
CA SER A 275 -5.01 -5.53 7.53
C SER A 275 -3.82 -5.21 8.45
N ASN A 276 -3.49 -3.92 8.58
CA ASN A 276 -2.27 -3.46 9.25
C ASN A 276 -2.41 -3.45 10.78
N VAL A 277 -3.53 -2.91 11.28
CA VAL A 277 -3.87 -2.94 12.71
C VAL A 277 -4.62 -4.22 12.99
N ARG A 278 -4.04 -5.09 13.82
CA ARG A 278 -4.72 -6.31 14.26
C ARG A 278 -5.65 -6.00 15.42
N SER A 279 -6.95 -6.27 15.25
CA SER A 279 -7.95 -6.07 16.31
C SER A 279 -7.61 -6.91 17.56
N ASP A 280 -7.08 -8.12 17.37
CA ASP A 280 -6.74 -9.04 18.47
C ASP A 280 -5.55 -8.59 19.35
N ARG A 281 -4.73 -7.67 18.83
CA ARG A 281 -3.62 -7.05 19.57
C ARG A 281 -3.99 -5.71 20.19
N MET A 282 -5.23 -5.25 20.02
CA MET A 282 -5.69 -4.01 20.60
C MET A 282 -5.52 -4.01 22.13
N PRO A 283 -5.00 -2.91 22.73
CA PRO A 283 -4.90 -2.77 24.17
C PRO A 283 -6.24 -3.03 24.87
N GLN A 284 -6.19 -3.60 26.07
CA GLN A 284 -7.38 -4.02 26.80
C GLN A 284 -8.36 -2.87 27.04
N GLU A 285 -7.87 -1.67 27.34
CA GLU A 285 -8.69 -0.48 27.54
C GLU A 285 -9.49 -0.10 26.28
N LYS A 286 -8.83 0.04 25.13
CA LYS A 286 -9.47 0.31 23.83
C LYS A 286 -10.48 -0.79 23.49
N ARG A 287 -10.11 -2.06 23.71
CA ARG A 287 -10.99 -3.22 23.48
C ARG A 287 -12.24 -3.14 24.35
N HIS A 288 -12.09 -2.87 25.64
CA HIS A 288 -13.20 -2.77 26.57
C HIS A 288 -14.16 -1.63 26.18
N ALA A 289 -13.62 -0.47 25.75
CA ALA A 289 -14.44 0.62 25.26
C ALA A 289 -15.29 0.22 24.05
N PHE A 290 -14.72 -0.50 23.07
CA PHE A 290 -15.50 -1.04 21.94
C PHE A 290 -16.55 -2.04 22.40
N LEU A 291 -16.21 -3.00 23.28
CA LEU A 291 -17.19 -3.99 23.76
C LEU A 291 -18.34 -3.34 24.52
N SER A 292 -18.06 -2.35 25.36
CA SER A 292 -19.08 -1.59 26.09
C SER A 292 -20.01 -0.87 25.12
N ALA A 293 -19.45 -0.10 24.18
CA ALA A 293 -20.24 0.60 23.17
C ALA A 293 -21.07 -0.37 22.30
N PHE A 294 -20.46 -1.46 21.85
CA PHE A 294 -21.11 -2.49 21.05
C PHE A 294 -22.26 -3.17 21.79
N SER A 295 -22.13 -3.38 23.10
CA SER A 295 -23.18 -4.01 23.91
C SER A 295 -24.44 -3.15 24.11
N GLU A 296 -24.30 -1.82 23.97
CA GLU A 296 -25.41 -0.88 24.11
C GLU A 296 -26.18 -0.68 22.79
N LEU A 297 -25.61 -1.11 21.66
CA LEU A 297 -26.20 -0.92 20.34
C LEU A 297 -27.20 -2.03 20.00
N PRO A 298 -28.39 -1.69 19.48
CA PRO A 298 -29.38 -2.70 19.04
C PRO A 298 -28.97 -3.40 17.73
N GLN A 299 -28.01 -2.84 16.97
CA GLN A 299 -27.51 -3.43 15.73
C GLN A 299 -26.70 -4.71 15.98
N ARG A 300 -26.72 -5.60 14.97
CA ARG A 300 -25.76 -6.68 14.88
C ARG A 300 -24.41 -6.13 14.43
N ILE A 301 -23.32 -6.63 14.98
CA ILE A 301 -21.98 -6.13 14.72
C ILE A 301 -21.15 -7.26 14.13
N LEU A 302 -20.62 -7.04 12.94
CA LEU A 302 -19.72 -7.95 12.27
C LEU A 302 -18.30 -7.40 12.37
N TRP A 303 -17.46 -8.02 13.21
CA TRP A 303 -16.11 -7.52 13.51
C TRP A 303 -15.05 -8.42 12.88
N LYS A 304 -14.20 -7.83 12.01
CA LYS A 304 -12.94 -8.46 11.59
C LYS A 304 -11.99 -8.63 12.78
N TRP A 305 -11.76 -9.88 13.18
CA TRP A 305 -10.96 -10.24 14.35
C TRP A 305 -10.06 -11.45 14.05
N GLU A 306 -8.76 -11.31 14.29
CA GLU A 306 -7.76 -12.28 13.79
C GLU A 306 -7.60 -13.55 14.65
N SER A 307 -8.23 -13.60 15.82
CA SER A 307 -8.19 -14.73 16.77
C SER A 307 -9.53 -15.48 16.83
N ASP A 308 -9.55 -16.66 17.44
CA ASP A 308 -10.77 -17.49 17.53
C ASP A 308 -11.76 -17.04 18.62
N SER A 309 -11.30 -16.24 19.57
CA SER A 309 -12.12 -15.78 20.69
C SER A 309 -11.87 -14.33 21.05
N LEU A 310 -12.88 -13.74 21.68
CA LEU A 310 -12.87 -12.38 22.22
C LEU A 310 -13.45 -12.44 23.65
N PRO A 311 -12.63 -12.27 24.69
CA PRO A 311 -13.11 -12.23 26.06
C PRO A 311 -14.14 -11.12 26.24
N GLY A 312 -15.32 -11.46 26.79
CA GLY A 312 -16.40 -10.50 26.99
C GLY A 312 -17.16 -10.12 25.71
N GLN A 313 -17.12 -10.95 24.67
CA GLN A 313 -17.87 -10.73 23.43
C GLN A 313 -19.39 -10.56 23.70
N PRO A 314 -19.98 -9.41 23.34
CA PRO A 314 -21.42 -9.19 23.43
C PRO A 314 -22.20 -10.14 22.49
N PRO A 315 -23.45 -10.49 22.83
CA PRO A 315 -24.26 -11.42 22.04
C PRO A 315 -24.61 -10.90 20.64
N ASN A 316 -24.63 -9.59 20.44
CA ASN A 316 -24.87 -8.96 19.14
C ASN A 316 -23.59 -8.84 18.28
N VAL A 317 -22.42 -9.25 18.79
CA VAL A 317 -21.15 -9.21 18.05
C VAL A 317 -20.83 -10.59 17.49
N ARG A 318 -20.55 -10.65 16.18
CA ARG A 318 -20.03 -11.81 15.46
C ARG A 318 -18.63 -11.52 14.93
N LEU A 319 -17.72 -12.47 15.12
CA LEU A 319 -16.33 -12.36 14.66
C LEU A 319 -16.13 -13.03 13.30
N GLY A 320 -15.18 -12.51 12.52
CA GLY A 320 -14.66 -13.18 11.34
C GLY A 320 -13.19 -12.84 11.10
N LYS A 321 -12.36 -13.87 10.83
CA LYS A 321 -10.92 -13.69 10.57
C LYS A 321 -10.65 -12.99 9.24
N TRP A 322 -11.40 -13.39 8.22
CA TRP A 322 -11.43 -12.77 6.92
C TRP A 322 -12.89 -12.66 6.49
N LEU A 323 -13.30 -11.47 6.10
CA LEU A 323 -14.67 -11.16 5.74
C LEU A 323 -14.68 -10.61 4.32
N PRO A 324 -15.61 -11.05 3.45
CA PRO A 324 -15.70 -10.57 2.08
C PRO A 324 -16.21 -9.12 2.07
N GLN A 325 -15.30 -8.18 2.36
CA GLN A 325 -15.63 -6.78 2.66
C GLN A 325 -16.39 -6.09 1.51
N GLN A 326 -15.96 -6.30 0.26
CA GLN A 326 -16.64 -5.70 -0.89
C GLN A 326 -18.07 -6.22 -1.03
N ASP A 327 -18.27 -7.52 -0.85
CA ASP A 327 -19.58 -8.16 -0.98
C ASP A 327 -20.51 -7.74 0.18
N ILE A 328 -20.00 -7.68 1.42
CA ILE A 328 -20.74 -7.18 2.59
C ILE A 328 -21.18 -5.71 2.40
N LEU A 329 -20.24 -4.83 2.00
CA LEU A 329 -20.53 -3.41 1.83
C LEU A 329 -21.37 -3.13 0.58
N GLY A 330 -21.28 -3.98 -0.45
CA GLY A 330 -22.05 -3.87 -1.69
C GLY A 330 -23.50 -4.34 -1.57
N ILE A 331 -23.87 -5.07 -0.51
CA ILE A 331 -25.27 -5.46 -0.22
C ILE A 331 -26.05 -4.28 0.36
N ILE A 332 -25.36 -3.42 1.11
CA ILE A 332 -25.98 -2.32 1.82
C ILE A 332 -26.27 -1.21 0.81
N SER A 333 -27.55 -1.06 0.46
CA SER A 333 -28.01 0.15 -0.21
C SER A 333 -27.75 1.33 0.74
N PHE A 334 -26.67 2.07 0.49
CA PHE A 334 -26.51 3.38 1.10
C PHE A 334 -27.69 4.22 0.65
N CYS A 335 -28.55 4.58 1.60
CA CYS A 335 -29.51 5.66 1.39
C CYS A 335 -28.66 6.93 1.29
N CYS A 336 -28.40 7.38 0.06
CA CYS A 336 -27.77 8.67 -0.21
C CYS A 336 -28.76 9.81 0.00
#